data_AF-A0A7C1L1A5-F1
#
_entry.id   AF-A0A7C1L1A5-F1
#
_cell.length_a   1.000
_cell.length_b   1.000
_cell.length_c   1.000
_cell.angle_alpha   90.00
_cell.angle_beta   90.00
_cell.angle_gamma   90.00
#
_symmetry.space_group_name_H-M   'P 1'
#
loop_
_entity.id
_entity.type
_entity.pdbx_description
1 polymer ?
#
loop_
_entity_poly.entity_id
_entity_poly.type
_entity_poly.pdbx_seq_one_letter_code
_entity_poly.pdbx_strand_id
1 'polypeptide(L)'
;MKKIIAYLIFIGFLLAGLLTYHYHPSFPTWLKEYSLIYLCIIMGGLGGIVYCLRGVYLNACVKKTWDKEWHPWYYIRPLVSLVCGGISYLFLKAGLLVLESNQSVDSSNLGFLALAFIAGLNVDKFISKIEDVAQAAWGIEKSRASKGD
;
A
#
# COMPACT_ATOMS: atom_id res chain seq x y z
N MET A 1 -5.92 9.73 -20.01
CA MET A 1 -5.67 8.29 -20.24
C MET A 1 -4.21 7.98 -20.58
N LYS A 2 -3.67 8.27 -21.78
CA LYS A 2 -2.28 7.88 -22.16
C LYS A 2 -1.21 8.32 -21.16
N LYS A 3 -1.26 9.58 -20.71
CA LYS A 3 -0.35 10.13 -19.67
C LYS A 3 -0.43 9.38 -18.34
N ILE A 4 -1.63 8.96 -17.93
CA ILE A 4 -1.85 8.20 -16.69
C ILE A 4 -1.28 6.80 -16.83
N ILE A 5 -1.54 6.12 -17.95
CA ILE A 5 -0.97 4.79 -18.20
C ILE A 5 0.56 4.85 -18.18
N ALA A 6 1.14 5.82 -18.90
CA ALA A 6 2.59 6.02 -18.91
C ALA A 6 3.15 6.28 -17.50
N TYR A 7 2.47 7.12 -16.71
CA TYR A 7 2.82 7.35 -15.31
C TYR A 7 2.76 6.07 -14.45
N LEU A 8 1.65 5.33 -14.52
CA LEU A 8 1.47 4.10 -13.73
C LEU A 8 2.49 3.02 -14.09
N ILE A 9 2.78 2.88 -15.39
CA ILE A 9 3.83 1.97 -15.89
C ILE A 9 5.20 2.43 -15.41
N PHE A 10 5.52 3.73 -15.53
CA PHE A 10 6.78 4.28 -15.07
C PHE A 10 6.99 4.05 -13.56
N ILE A 11 5.99 4.37 -12.73
CA ILE A 11 6.06 4.13 -11.28
C ILE A 11 6.15 2.62 -11.00
N GLY A 12 5.43 1.77 -11.74
CA GLY A 12 5.55 0.31 -11.61
C GLY A 12 6.95 -0.21 -11.89
N PHE A 13 7.59 0.24 -12.97
CA PHE A 13 8.98 -0.10 -13.27
C PHE A 13 9.95 0.47 -12.24
N LEU A 14 9.72 1.70 -11.76
CA LEU A 14 10.52 2.29 -10.69
C LEU A 14 10.45 1.45 -9.41
N LEU A 15 9.25 1.06 -8.97
CA LEU A 15 9.06 0.21 -7.79
C LEU A 15 9.67 -1.19 -7.98
N ALA A 16 9.52 -1.79 -9.18
CA ALA A 16 10.17 -3.05 -9.50
C ALA A 16 11.70 -2.93 -9.47
N GLY A 17 12.26 -1.83 -9.98
CA GLY A 17 13.69 -1.54 -9.92
C GLY A 17 14.20 -1.32 -8.49
N LEU A 18 13.41 -0.65 -7.65
CA LEU A 18 13.70 -0.48 -6.23
C LEU A 18 13.63 -1.81 -5.46
N LEU A 19 12.72 -2.70 -5.87
CA LEU A 19 12.61 -4.05 -5.32
C LEU A 19 13.82 -4.91 -5.71
N THR A 20 14.24 -4.90 -6.97
CA THR A 20 15.43 -5.64 -7.42
C THR A 20 16.71 -5.08 -6.82
N TYR A 21 16.83 -3.75 -6.70
CA TYR A 21 17.97 -3.09 -6.07
C TYR A 21 18.12 -3.49 -4.59
N HIS A 22 17.03 -3.77 -3.88
CA HIS A 22 17.09 -4.27 -2.50
C HIS A 22 17.90 -5.55 -2.35
N TYR A 23 17.79 -6.46 -3.32
CA TYR A 23 18.50 -7.73 -3.33
C TYR A 23 19.90 -7.62 -3.96
N HIS A 24 20.28 -6.45 -4.46
CA HIS A 24 21.60 -6.24 -5.04
C HIS A 24 22.67 -6.11 -3.92
N PRO A 25 23.89 -6.65 -4.11
CA PRO A 25 24.95 -6.59 -3.10
C PRO A 25 25.30 -5.17 -2.64
N SER A 26 25.18 -4.19 -3.55
CA SER A 26 25.44 -2.76 -3.28
C SER A 26 24.38 -2.06 -2.44
N PHE A 27 23.30 -2.75 -2.03
CA PHE A 27 22.26 -2.14 -1.21
C PHE A 27 22.83 -1.66 0.13
N PRO A 28 22.63 -0.39 0.53
CA PRO A 28 23.24 0.17 1.72
C PRO A 28 22.92 -0.63 2.98
N THR A 29 23.95 -0.94 3.78
CA THR A 29 23.82 -1.78 4.98
C THR A 29 22.90 -1.17 6.03
N TRP A 30 22.98 0.14 6.24
CA TRP A 30 22.09 0.86 7.17
C TRP A 30 20.61 0.78 6.78
N LEU A 31 20.30 0.57 5.51
CA LEU A 31 18.91 0.41 5.03
C LEU A 31 18.43 -1.03 5.14
N LYS A 32 19.33 -2.02 5.27
CA LYS A 32 18.97 -3.45 5.44
C LYS A 32 18.24 -3.70 6.76
N GLU A 33 18.54 -2.94 7.81
CA GLU A 33 17.83 -2.99 9.10
C GLU A 33 16.33 -2.67 8.95
N TYR A 34 15.99 -1.86 7.95
CA TYR A 34 14.63 -1.47 7.60
C TYR A 34 14.08 -2.22 6.38
N SER A 35 14.67 -3.37 6.03
CA SER A 35 14.29 -4.17 4.85
C SER A 35 12.80 -4.47 4.80
N LEU A 36 12.22 -4.97 5.90
CA LEU A 36 10.82 -5.43 5.89
C LEU A 36 9.83 -4.27 5.70
N ILE A 37 10.03 -3.13 6.36
CA ILE A 37 9.17 -1.95 6.16
C ILE A 37 9.33 -1.39 4.75
N TYR A 38 10.56 -1.35 4.22
CA TYR A 38 10.85 -0.93 2.85
C TYR A 38 10.12 -1.81 1.83
N LEU A 39 10.18 -3.13 2.00
CA LEU A 39 9.48 -4.09 1.14
C LEU A 39 7.95 -3.94 1.25
N CYS A 40 7.40 -3.73 2.45
CA CYS A 40 5.98 -3.47 2.64
C CYS A 40 5.52 -2.18 1.93
N ILE A 41 6.30 -1.10 2.01
CA ILE A 41 6.02 0.15 1.29
C ILE A 41 5.91 -0.15 -0.21
N ILE A 42 6.92 -0.81 -0.79
CA ILE A 42 6.93 -1.17 -2.22
C ILE A 42 5.74 -2.03 -2.59
N MET A 43 5.44 -3.08 -1.80
CA MET A 43 4.31 -3.98 -2.05
C MET A 43 2.97 -3.25 -1.99
N GLY A 44 2.80 -2.30 -1.07
CA GLY A 44 1.64 -1.41 -1.04
C GLY A 44 1.51 -0.58 -2.31
N GLY A 45 2.60 0.04 -2.77
CA GLY A 45 2.62 0.78 -4.03
C GLY A 45 2.22 -0.08 -5.23
N LEU A 46 2.75 -1.31 -5.32
CA LEU A 46 2.39 -2.28 -6.37
C LEU A 46 0.90 -2.63 -6.33
N GLY A 47 0.32 -2.85 -5.15
CA GLY A 47 -1.12 -3.03 -4.98
C GLY A 47 -1.92 -1.84 -5.52
N GLY A 48 -1.50 -0.62 -5.21
CA GLY A 48 -2.11 0.62 -5.71
C GLY A 48 -2.06 0.76 -7.23
N ILE A 49 -0.92 0.43 -7.84
CA ILE A 49 -0.76 0.44 -9.29
C ILE A 49 -1.68 -0.59 -9.94
N VAL A 50 -1.73 -1.81 -9.41
CA VAL A 50 -2.64 -2.86 -9.91
C VAL A 50 -4.09 -2.39 -9.87
N TYR A 51 -4.50 -1.77 -8.76
CA TYR A 51 -5.85 -1.18 -8.63
C TYR A 51 -6.11 -0.11 -9.71
N CYS A 52 -5.16 0.81 -9.89
CA CYS A 52 -5.27 1.88 -10.88
C CYS A 52 -5.30 1.35 -12.32
N LEU A 53 -4.43 0.40 -12.68
CA LEU A 53 -4.43 -0.22 -14.00
C LEU A 53 -5.73 -0.97 -14.27
N ARG A 54 -6.26 -1.68 -13.27
CA ARG A 54 -7.60 -2.29 -13.36
C ARG A 54 -8.69 -1.23 -13.59
N GLY A 55 -8.61 -0.10 -12.91
CA GLY A 55 -9.52 1.04 -13.10
C GLY A 55 -9.47 1.60 -14.52
N VAL A 56 -8.26 1.76 -15.08
CA VAL A 56 -8.07 2.18 -16.47
C VAL A 56 -8.66 1.15 -17.43
N TYR A 57 -8.32 -0.13 -17.28
CA TYR A 57 -8.84 -1.21 -18.12
C TYR A 57 -10.38 -1.24 -18.12
N LEU A 58 -10.99 -1.21 -16.93
CA LEU A 58 -12.43 -1.31 -16.81
C LEU A 58 -13.15 -0.07 -17.38
N ASN A 59 -12.70 1.14 -17.03
CA ASN A 59 -13.41 2.35 -17.39
C ASN A 59 -13.11 2.81 -18.83
N ALA A 60 -11.89 2.60 -19.33
CA ALA A 60 -11.53 2.98 -20.68
C ALA A 60 -11.85 1.91 -21.72
N CYS A 61 -11.51 0.65 -21.46
CA CYS A 61 -11.59 -0.41 -22.47
C CYS A 61 -12.95 -1.12 -22.46
N VAL A 62 -13.47 -1.46 -21.27
CA VAL A 62 -14.71 -2.26 -21.15
C VAL A 62 -15.96 -1.38 -21.15
N LYS A 63 -16.05 -0.45 -20.20
CA LYS A 63 -17.25 0.39 -19.99
C LYS A 63 -17.30 1.61 -20.92
N LYS A 64 -16.16 2.06 -21.45
CA LYS A 64 -16.03 3.28 -22.27
C LYS A 64 -16.55 4.55 -21.60
N THR A 65 -16.47 4.61 -20.27
CA THR A 65 -16.90 5.74 -19.42
C THR A 65 -15.69 6.47 -18.82
N TRP A 66 -14.62 6.64 -19.60
CA TRP A 66 -13.41 7.28 -19.11
C TRP A 66 -13.62 8.80 -18.95
N ASP A 67 -13.46 9.27 -17.72
CA ASP A 67 -13.63 10.68 -17.36
C ASP A 67 -12.28 11.30 -16.92
N LYS A 68 -12.08 12.58 -17.27
CA LYS A 68 -10.88 13.34 -16.93
C LYS A 68 -10.88 13.85 -15.50
N GLU A 69 -12.04 14.03 -14.88
CA GLU A 69 -12.15 14.49 -13.49
C GLU A 69 -11.51 13.51 -12.49
N TRP A 70 -11.41 12.23 -12.88
CA TRP A 70 -10.74 11.19 -12.10
C TRP A 70 -9.21 11.18 -12.22
N HIS A 71 -8.61 12.02 -13.07
CA HIS A 71 -7.15 12.04 -13.26
C HIS A 71 -6.37 12.24 -11.97
N PRO A 72 -6.70 13.23 -11.10
CA PRO A 72 -5.98 13.43 -9.85
C PRO A 72 -5.96 12.18 -8.98
N TRP A 73 -7.08 11.45 -8.95
CA TRP A 73 -7.20 10.21 -8.19
C TRP A 73 -6.19 9.15 -8.67
N TYR A 74 -6.02 8.96 -9.99
CA TYR A 74 -5.02 8.01 -10.52
C TYR A 74 -3.56 8.41 -10.24
N TYR A 75 -3.27 9.70 -10.10
CA TYR A 75 -1.92 10.18 -9.78
C TYR A 75 -1.59 10.02 -8.29
N ILE A 76 -2.55 10.35 -7.43
CA ILE A 76 -2.37 10.35 -5.97
C ILE A 76 -2.43 8.92 -5.42
N ARG A 77 -3.30 8.05 -5.97
CA ARG A 77 -3.58 6.72 -5.41
C ARG A 77 -2.33 5.85 -5.21
N PRO A 78 -1.38 5.72 -6.17
CA PRO A 78 -0.15 4.95 -5.93
C PRO A 78 0.68 5.45 -4.75
N LEU A 79 0.73 6.77 -4.52
CA LEU A 79 1.47 7.36 -3.40
C LEU A 79 0.81 7.03 -2.07
N VAL A 80 -0.52 7.14 -1.99
CA VAL A 80 -1.25 6.75 -0.77
C VAL A 80 -1.10 5.25 -0.52
N SER A 81 -1.12 4.43 -1.56
CA SER A 81 -0.92 2.98 -1.45
C SER A 81 0.47 2.60 -0.93
N LEU A 82 1.54 3.32 -1.29
CA LEU A 82 2.89 3.14 -0.71
C LEU A 82 2.85 3.37 0.81
N VAL A 83 2.21 4.46 1.23
CA VAL A 83 2.07 4.82 2.65
C VAL A 83 1.25 3.77 3.40
N CYS A 84 0.12 3.33 2.84
CA CYS A 84 -0.70 2.27 3.44
C CYS A 84 0.05 0.94 3.61
N GLY A 85 0.93 0.58 2.67
CA GLY A 85 1.82 -0.58 2.82
C GLY A 85 2.81 -0.42 3.98
N GLY A 86 3.38 0.77 4.19
CA GLY A 86 4.21 1.06 5.36
C GLY A 86 3.41 1.01 6.67
N ILE A 87 2.18 1.55 6.67
CA ILE A 87 1.31 1.52 7.85
C ILE A 87 0.92 0.09 8.22
N SER A 88 0.63 -0.78 7.25
CA SER A 88 0.28 -2.17 7.56
C SER A 88 1.41 -2.91 8.26
N TYR A 89 2.67 -2.62 7.92
CA TYR A 89 3.84 -3.12 8.64
C TYR A 89 3.81 -2.71 10.12
N LEU A 90 3.54 -1.43 10.41
CA LEU A 90 3.49 -0.92 11.78
C LEU A 90 2.40 -1.61 12.60
N PHE A 91 1.19 -1.74 12.04
CA PHE A 91 0.07 -2.39 12.73
C PHE A 91 0.32 -3.88 12.98
N LEU A 92 0.85 -4.60 11.97
CA LEU A 92 1.12 -6.02 12.13
C LEU A 92 2.27 -6.28 13.11
N LYS A 93 3.34 -5.48 13.03
CA LYS A 93 4.47 -5.58 13.96
C LYS A 93 4.06 -5.20 15.39
N ALA A 94 3.28 -4.14 15.58
CA ALA A 94 2.78 -3.76 16.90
C ALA A 94 1.84 -4.83 17.48
N GLY A 95 0.94 -5.38 16.67
CA GLY A 95 0.05 -6.47 17.08
C GLY A 95 0.83 -7.72 17.51
N LEU A 96 1.83 -8.12 16.71
CA LEU A 96 2.72 -9.24 17.05
C LEU A 96 3.49 -8.97 18.36
N LEU A 97 4.08 -7.78 18.52
CA LEU A 97 4.80 -7.39 19.75
C LEU A 97 3.92 -7.46 21.01
N VAL A 98 2.63 -7.15 20.90
CA VAL A 98 1.67 -7.27 22.02
C VAL A 98 1.35 -8.73 22.33
N LEU A 99 1.30 -9.60 21.31
CA LEU A 99 0.97 -11.02 21.45
C LEU A 99 2.18 -11.89 21.85
N GLU A 100 3.40 -11.50 21.47
CA GLU A 100 4.61 -12.32 21.54
C GLU A 100 5.48 -12.09 22.77
N SER A 101 4.86 -11.83 23.94
CA SER A 101 5.59 -11.68 25.21
C SER A 101 6.46 -12.88 25.65
N ASN A 102 6.61 -13.95 24.85
CA ASN A 102 7.55 -15.07 25.10
C ASN A 102 7.92 -15.97 23.89
N GLN A 103 7.80 -15.56 22.62
CA GLN A 103 8.19 -16.45 21.49
C GLN A 103 9.02 -15.74 20.41
N SER A 104 10.05 -16.43 19.93
CA SER A 104 10.91 -16.01 18.81
C SER A 104 10.07 -15.89 17.55
N VAL A 105 9.89 -14.65 17.10
CA VAL A 105 9.06 -14.26 15.97
C VAL A 105 9.63 -14.80 14.66
N ASP A 106 9.20 -16.00 14.27
CA ASP A 106 9.35 -16.49 12.90
C ASP A 106 8.04 -16.25 12.14
N SER A 107 7.47 -15.05 12.31
CA SER A 107 6.34 -14.63 11.48
C SER A 107 6.87 -14.48 10.05
N SER A 108 6.39 -15.34 9.16
CA SER A 108 6.78 -15.34 7.76
C SER A 108 6.67 -13.94 7.19
N ASN A 109 7.79 -13.39 6.71
CA ASN A 109 7.85 -12.10 6.02
C ASN A 109 6.77 -11.98 4.92
N LEU A 110 6.30 -13.10 4.36
CA LEU A 110 5.22 -13.12 3.37
C LEU A 110 3.89 -12.58 3.91
N GLY A 111 3.57 -12.79 5.20
CA GLY A 111 2.35 -12.25 5.82
C GLY A 111 2.35 -10.72 5.83
N PHE A 112 3.48 -10.12 6.18
CA PHE A 112 3.69 -8.68 6.11
C PHE A 112 3.53 -8.16 4.68
N LEU A 113 4.18 -8.80 3.71
CA LEU A 113 4.13 -8.37 2.30
C LEU A 113 2.73 -8.53 1.70
N ALA A 114 2.02 -9.61 2.01
CA ALA A 114 0.66 -9.86 1.54
C ALA A 114 -0.32 -8.82 2.09
N LEU A 115 -0.25 -8.54 3.39
CA LEU A 115 -1.09 -7.50 3.99
C LEU A 115 -0.77 -6.13 3.41
N ALA A 116 0.50 -5.80 3.22
CA ALA A 116 0.91 -4.54 2.62
C ALA A 116 0.39 -4.37 1.19
N PHE A 117 0.46 -5.42 0.37
CA PHE A 117 -0.14 -5.42 -0.96
C PHE A 117 -1.66 -5.17 -0.91
N ILE A 118 -2.38 -5.86 -0.03
CA ILE A 118 -3.83 -5.71 0.13
C ILE A 118 -4.18 -4.29 0.62
N ALA A 119 -3.41 -3.76 1.57
CA ALA A 119 -3.57 -2.40 2.09
C ALA A 119 -3.43 -1.34 0.99
N GLY A 120 -2.42 -1.50 0.12
CA GLY A 120 -2.23 -0.64 -1.03
C GLY A 120 -3.27 -0.84 -2.14
N LEU A 121 -3.71 -2.07 -2.38
CA LEU A 121 -4.75 -2.40 -3.36
C LEU A 121 -6.09 -1.76 -2.99
N ASN A 122 -6.48 -1.78 -1.72
CA ASN A 122 -7.76 -1.25 -1.25
C ASN A 122 -7.59 -0.28 -0.08
N VAL A 123 -6.95 0.86 -0.39
CA VAL A 123 -6.69 1.96 0.54
C VAL A 123 -7.94 2.35 1.34
N ASP A 124 -9.10 2.50 0.69
CA ASP A 124 -10.30 3.02 1.36
C ASP A 124 -10.79 2.06 2.46
N LYS A 125 -10.86 0.76 2.16
CA LYS A 125 -11.24 -0.25 3.16
C LYS A 125 -10.17 -0.43 4.22
N PHE A 126 -8.89 -0.31 3.86
CA PHE A 126 -7.80 -0.40 4.80
C PHE A 126 -7.82 0.76 5.82
N ILE A 127 -8.00 1.99 5.36
CA ILE A 127 -8.13 3.17 6.22
C ILE A 127 -9.38 3.05 7.11
N SER A 128 -10.53 2.68 6.54
CA SER A 128 -11.73 2.43 7.34
C SER A 128 -11.48 1.40 8.45
N LYS A 129 -10.67 0.36 8.18
CA LYS A 129 -10.35 -0.65 9.19
C LYS A 129 -9.42 -0.12 10.27
N ILE A 130 -8.49 0.76 9.93
CA ILE A 130 -7.64 1.46 10.91
C ILE A 130 -8.51 2.35 11.81
N GLU A 131 -9.45 3.08 11.22
CA GLU A 131 -10.37 3.92 12.00
C GLU A 131 -11.26 3.10 12.93
N ASP A 132 -11.74 1.92 12.49
CA ASP A 132 -12.47 0.99 13.36
C ASP A 132 -11.62 0.57 14.57
N VAL A 133 -10.34 0.25 14.34
CA VAL A 133 -9.40 -0.10 15.41
C VAL A 133 -9.16 1.09 16.33
N ALA A 134 -9.00 2.29 15.77
CA ALA A 134 -8.76 3.50 16.56
C ALA A 134 -9.96 3.88 17.43
N GLN A 135 -11.18 3.71 16.91
CA GLN A 135 -12.41 3.91 17.66
C GLN A 135 -12.54 2.88 18.78
N ALA A 136 -12.27 1.60 18.50
CA ALA A 136 -12.38 0.53 19.49
C ALA A 136 -11.33 0.63 20.61
N ALA A 137 -10.08 1.01 20.27
CA ALA A 137 -8.97 1.06 21.21
C ALA A 137 -8.90 2.37 22.01
N TRP A 138 -9.23 3.51 21.38
CA TRP A 138 -9.02 4.84 21.95
C TRP A 138 -10.25 5.75 21.90
N GLY A 139 -11.40 5.29 21.40
CA GLY A 139 -12.61 6.11 21.29
C GLY A 139 -12.50 7.24 20.25
N ILE A 140 -11.52 7.18 19.34
CA ILE A 140 -11.34 8.20 18.29
C ILE A 140 -12.44 8.05 17.24
N GLU A 141 -13.21 9.11 17.02
CA GLU A 141 -14.26 9.10 15.99
C GLU A 141 -13.69 8.98 14.56
N LYS A 142 -14.44 8.31 13.68
CA LYS A 142 -14.11 8.20 12.26
C LYS A 142 -14.01 9.55 11.57
N SER A 143 -13.13 9.67 10.58
CA SER A 143 -12.95 10.89 9.82
C SER A 143 -14.18 11.23 8.98
N ARG A 144 -14.32 12.51 8.63
CA ARG A 144 -15.39 12.99 7.72
C ARG A 144 -15.33 12.31 6.36
N ALA A 145 -14.12 12.04 5.86
CA ALA A 145 -13.90 11.36 4.58
C ALA A 145 -14.50 9.94 4.55
N SER A 146 -14.55 9.26 5.70
CA SER A 146 -15.17 7.92 5.82
C SER A 146 -16.68 7.97 6.11
N LYS A 147 -17.19 9.08 6.65
CA LYS A 147 -18.61 9.26 6.99
C LYS A 147 -19.47 9.59 5.75
N GLY A 148 -18.87 10.11 4.67
CA GLY A 148 -19.54 10.30 3.39
C GLY A 148 -20.64 11.37 3.42
N ASP A 149 -20.34 12.51 4.05
CA ASP A 149 -21.14 13.74 3.99
C ASP A 149 -20.70 14.66 2.84
#